data_AF-A0A242MS32-F1
#
_entry.id   AF-A0A242MS32-F1
#
_cell.length_a   1.000
_cell.length_b   1.000
_cell.length_c   1.000
_cell.angle_alpha   90.00
_cell.angle_beta   90.00
_cell.angle_gamma   90.00
#
_symmetry.space_group_name_H-M   'P 1'
#
loop_
_entity.id
_entity.type
_entity.pdbx_description
1 polymer ?
#
loop_
_entity_poly.entity_id
_entity_poly.type
_entity_poly.pdbx_seq_one_letter_code
_entity_poly.pdbx_strand_id
1 'polypeptide(L)'
;MPTLKELLAQREALQDQLEVARQRQAEIVLAEIVAKMGEYKISLSELMGHSVLAKAPVATVTAPKYRDTTTGATWSGRGRAPHWIADKNRADFLVGA
;
A
#
# COMPACT_ATOMS: atom_id res chain seq x y z
N MET A 1 -46.68 -24.64 -26.58
CA MET A 1 -45.82 -23.48 -26.85
C MET A 1 -45.81 -22.65 -25.58
N PRO A 2 -44.66 -22.40 -24.95
CA PRO A 2 -44.59 -21.53 -23.78
C PRO A 2 -45.13 -20.15 -24.15
N THR A 3 -45.89 -19.55 -23.25
CA THR A 3 -46.47 -18.23 -23.45
C THR A 3 -45.37 -17.17 -23.40
N LEU A 4 -45.60 -16.02 -24.04
CA LEU A 4 -44.63 -14.90 -24.03
C LEU A 4 -44.20 -14.52 -22.60
N LYS A 5 -45.14 -14.56 -21.65
CA LYS A 5 -44.90 -14.25 -20.24
C LYS A 5 -43.96 -15.25 -19.57
N GLU A 6 -44.12 -16.55 -19.87
CA GLU A 6 -43.24 -17.59 -19.33
C GLU A 6 -41.82 -17.51 -19.90
N LEU A 7 -41.68 -17.21 -21.19
CA LEU A 7 -40.38 -16.99 -21.82
C LEU A 7 -39.63 -15.80 -21.21
N LEU A 8 -40.34 -14.72 -20.87
CA LEU A 8 -39.77 -13.56 -20.19
C LEU A 8 -39.32 -13.89 -18.76
N ALA A 9 -40.17 -14.58 -17.98
CA ALA A 9 -39.82 -14.99 -16.62
C ALA A 9 -38.61 -15.95 -16.60
N GLN A 10 -38.53 -16.86 -17.57
CA GLN A 10 -37.39 -17.77 -17.70
C GLN A 10 -36.09 -17.03 -18.07
N ARG A 11 -36.17 -15.98 -18.89
CA ARG A 11 -35.01 -15.12 -19.20
C ARG A 11 -34.52 -14.39 -17.95
N GLU A 12 -35.41 -13.80 -17.18
CA GLU A 12 -35.06 -13.06 -15.97
C GLU A 12 -34.37 -13.97 -14.94
N ALA A 13 -34.96 -15.15 -14.68
CA ALA A 13 -34.34 -16.14 -13.79
C ALA A 13 -32.94 -16.59 -14.25
N LEU A 14 -32.72 -16.74 -15.56
CA LEU A 14 -31.40 -17.05 -16.11
C LEU A 14 -30.41 -15.90 -15.97
N GLN A 15 -30.87 -14.65 -16.06
CA GLN A 15 -30.04 -13.46 -15.86
C GLN A 15 -29.57 -13.34 -14.42
N ASP A 16 -30.46 -13.56 -13.45
CA ASP A 16 -30.12 -13.56 -12.02
C ASP A 16 -29.07 -14.63 -11.70
N GLN A 17 -29.25 -15.84 -12.24
CA GLN A 17 -28.28 -16.92 -12.07
C GLN A 17 -26.93 -16.60 -12.69
N LEU A 18 -26.92 -15.95 -13.86
CA LEU A 18 -25.71 -15.49 -14.53
C LEU A 18 -24.97 -14.44 -13.70
N GLU A 19 -25.69 -13.51 -13.08
CA GLU A 19 -25.10 -12.47 -12.25
C GLU A 19 -24.47 -13.06 -10.98
N VAL A 20 -25.18 -13.97 -10.31
CA VAL A 20 -24.64 -14.71 -9.15
C VAL A 20 -23.40 -15.53 -9.54
N ALA A 21 -23.45 -16.23 -10.68
CA ALA A 21 -22.31 -17.00 -11.17
C ALA A 21 -21.11 -16.09 -11.52
N ARG A 22 -21.36 -14.94 -12.15
CA ARG A 22 -20.33 -13.94 -12.47
C ARG A 22 -19.69 -13.39 -11.20
N GLN A 23 -20.47 -13.08 -10.17
CA GLN A 23 -19.97 -12.54 -8.91
C GLN A 23 -19.05 -13.55 -8.22
N ARG A 24 -19.46 -14.83 -8.14
CA ARG A 24 -18.62 -15.90 -7.60
C ARG A 24 -17.34 -16.09 -8.39
N GLN A 25 -17.43 -16.07 -9.72
CA GLN A 25 -16.24 -16.20 -10.57
C GLN A 25 -15.28 -15.01 -10.39
N ALA A 26 -15.83 -13.79 -10.24
CA ALA A 26 -15.02 -12.60 -9.98
C ALA A 26 -14.28 -12.69 -8.64
N GLU A 27 -14.92 -13.21 -7.59
CA GLU A 27 -14.29 -13.44 -6.28
C GLU A 27 -13.17 -14.47 -6.35
N ILE A 28 -13.39 -15.58 -7.05
CA ILE A 28 -12.37 -16.62 -7.27
C ILE A 28 -11.16 -16.04 -8.01
N VAL A 29 -11.41 -15.36 -9.13
CA VAL A 29 -10.35 -14.76 -9.95
C VAL A 29 -9.60 -13.68 -9.17
N LEU A 30 -10.28 -12.85 -8.38
CA LEU A 30 -9.65 -11.84 -7.54
C LEU A 30 -8.70 -12.48 -6.52
N ALA A 31 -9.12 -13.56 -5.86
CA ALA A 31 -8.28 -14.28 -4.92
C ALA A 31 -7.02 -14.87 -5.59
N GLU A 32 -7.17 -15.45 -6.80
CA GLU A 32 -6.03 -15.94 -7.58
C GLU A 32 -5.06 -14.83 -7.98
N ILE A 33 -5.57 -13.67 -8.41
CA ILE A 33 -4.73 -12.51 -8.75
C ILE A 33 -3.96 -12.05 -7.51
N VAL A 34 -4.61 -11.92 -6.35
CA VAL A 34 -3.95 -11.52 -5.11
C VAL A 34 -2.89 -12.53 -4.66
N ALA A 35 -3.18 -13.82 -4.78
CA ALA A 35 -2.20 -14.87 -4.49
C ALA A 35 -0.97 -14.76 -5.39
N LYS A 36 -1.17 -14.59 -6.71
CA LYS A 36 -0.08 -14.40 -7.68
C LYS A 36 0.68 -13.09 -7.44
N MET A 37 -0.02 -11.99 -7.08
CA MET A 37 0.65 -10.73 -6.71
C MET A 37 1.58 -10.93 -5.51
N GLY A 38 1.16 -11.72 -4.51
CA GLY A 38 2.00 -12.08 -3.36
C GLY A 38 3.21 -12.94 -3.75
N GLU A 39 3.01 -13.97 -4.57
CA GLU A 39 4.07 -14.89 -5.03
C GLU A 39 5.16 -14.16 -5.83
N TYR A 40 4.76 -13.29 -6.76
CA TYR A 40 5.67 -12.56 -7.62
C TYR A 40 6.09 -11.18 -7.07
N LYS A 41 5.64 -10.83 -5.85
CA LYS A 41 5.85 -9.50 -5.23
C LYS A 41 5.44 -8.32 -6.14
N ILE A 42 4.41 -8.53 -6.96
CA ILE A 42 3.85 -7.50 -7.84
C ILE A 42 3.05 -6.53 -6.98
N SER A 43 3.43 -5.26 -7.03
CA SER A 43 2.68 -4.21 -6.35
C SER A 43 1.46 -3.78 -7.17
N LEU A 44 0.42 -3.28 -6.50
CA LEU A 44 -0.76 -2.72 -7.18
C LEU A 44 -0.38 -1.56 -8.10
N SER A 45 0.66 -0.79 -7.76
CA SER A 45 1.21 0.28 -8.59
C SER A 45 1.78 -0.22 -9.92
N GLU A 46 2.45 -1.37 -9.90
CA GLU A 46 3.00 -2.03 -11.09
C GLU A 46 1.88 -2.63 -11.98
N LEU A 47 0.86 -3.23 -11.37
CA LEU A 47 -0.33 -3.74 -12.08
C LEU A 47 -1.14 -2.62 -12.75
N MET A 48 -1.29 -1.47 -12.10
CA MET A 48 -2.04 -0.31 -12.60
C MET A 48 -1.31 0.46 -13.72
N GLY A 49 -0.14 -0.02 -14.17
CA GLY A 49 0.64 0.66 -15.20
C GLY A 49 1.23 1.99 -14.73
N HIS A 50 1.11 2.32 -13.45
CA HIS A 50 1.91 3.33 -12.78
C HIS A 50 3.28 2.74 -12.48
N SER A 51 3.95 2.26 -13.53
CA SER A 51 5.37 2.01 -13.50
C SER A 51 6.00 3.31 -13.01
N VAL A 52 6.52 3.24 -11.79
CA VAL A 52 7.26 4.30 -11.14
C VAL A 52 8.56 4.46 -11.92
N LEU A 53 8.50 5.07 -13.10
CA LEU A 53 9.63 5.81 -13.62
C LEU A 53 9.89 6.91 -12.58
N ALA A 54 10.88 6.63 -11.73
CA ALA A 54 11.43 7.45 -10.66
C ALA A 54 10.66 7.47 -9.32
N LYS A 55 11.18 6.76 -8.31
CA LYS A 55 12.02 7.38 -7.25
C LYS A 55 12.43 6.40 -6.15
N ALA A 56 13.76 6.31 -6.02
CA ALA A 56 14.58 6.13 -4.82
C ALA A 56 14.53 4.78 -4.08
N PRO A 57 15.70 4.24 -3.67
CA PRO A 57 15.75 3.18 -2.68
C PRO A 57 15.05 3.69 -1.42
N VAL A 58 14.34 2.80 -0.73
CA VAL A 58 13.85 3.00 0.64
C VAL A 58 14.95 3.72 1.41
N ALA A 59 14.78 5.01 1.64
CA ALA A 59 15.58 5.73 2.59
C ALA A 59 15.22 5.09 3.92
N THR A 60 16.08 4.19 4.39
CA THR A 60 16.15 3.84 5.80
C THR A 60 16.10 5.16 6.53
N VAL A 61 14.98 5.43 7.19
CA VAL A 61 14.85 6.57 8.09
C VAL A 61 15.87 6.28 9.17
N THR A 62 17.10 6.77 8.97
CA THR A 62 18.18 6.62 9.93
C THR A 62 17.62 7.12 11.25
N ALA A 63 17.50 6.22 12.23
CA ALA A 63 16.97 6.56 13.54
C ALA A 63 17.64 7.85 14.02
N PRO A 64 16.88 8.80 14.58
CA PRO A 64 17.44 10.07 15.01
C PRO A 64 18.52 9.83 16.06
N LYS A 65 19.79 10.00 15.65
CA LYS A 65 20.96 9.77 16.50
C LYS A 65 21.05 10.78 17.65
N TYR A 66 20.46 11.95 17.48
CA TYR A 66 20.45 13.00 18.50
C TYR A 66 19.02 13.51 18.78
N ARG A 67 18.71 13.79 20.05
CA ARG A 67 17.44 14.37 20.49
C ARG A 67 17.66 15.43 21.57
N ASP A 68 17.02 16.57 21.41
CA ASP A 68 16.96 17.61 22.43
C ASP A 68 15.95 17.23 23.54
N THR A 69 16.38 17.27 24.79
CA THR A 69 15.50 17.05 25.96
C THR A 69 14.59 18.24 26.24
N THR A 70 14.94 19.43 25.74
CA THR A 70 14.22 20.67 26.02
C THR A 70 13.11 20.93 25.01
N THR A 71 13.41 20.77 23.71
CA THR A 71 12.45 21.04 22.62
C THR A 71 11.88 19.78 21.97
N GLY A 72 12.43 18.60 22.28
CA GLY A 72 12.06 17.34 21.62
C GLY A 72 12.54 17.24 20.16
N ALA A 73 13.28 18.22 19.66
CA ALA A 73 13.79 18.20 18.30
C ALA A 73 14.81 17.07 18.10
N THR A 74 14.71 16.36 16.98
CA THR A 74 15.58 15.24 16.65
C THR A 74 16.45 15.53 15.44
N TRP A 75 17.69 15.04 15.45
CA TRP A 75 18.61 15.19 14.34
C TRP A 75 19.32 13.86 14.04
N SER A 76 19.33 13.47 12.77
CA SER A 76 19.92 12.20 12.30
C SER A 76 21.45 12.21 12.25
N GLY A 77 22.09 13.35 12.57
CA GLY A 77 23.54 13.51 12.48
C GLY A 77 24.07 13.68 11.06
N ARG A 78 23.18 13.74 10.05
CA ARG A 78 23.52 14.09 8.67
C ARG A 78 23.01 15.49 8.32
N GLY A 79 23.80 16.23 7.54
CA GLY A 79 23.45 17.59 7.08
C GLY A 79 23.84 18.71 8.06
N ARG A 80 23.26 19.90 7.89
CA ARG A 80 23.51 21.06 8.75
C ARG A 80 22.97 20.79 10.16
N ALA A 81 23.83 20.96 11.17
CA ALA A 81 23.43 20.83 12.56
C ALA A 81 22.39 21.90 12.93
N PRO A 82 21.29 21.52 13.60
CA PRO A 82 20.35 22.47 14.19
C PRO A 82 20.99 23.34 15.26
N HIS A 83 20.45 24.54 15.49
CA HIS A 83 21.02 25.51 16.43
C HIS A 83 21.10 24.98 17.88
N TRP A 84 20.19 24.08 18.28
CA TRP A 84 20.16 23.50 19.62
C TRP A 84 21.34 22.54 19.92
N ILE A 85 21.98 21.96 18.90
CA ILE A 85 23.15 21.06 19.06
C ILE A 85 24.44 21.63 18.46
N ALA A 86 24.36 22.66 17.62
CA ALA A 86 25.51 23.22 16.92
C ALA A 86 26.61 23.73 17.88
N ASP A 87 26.20 24.43 18.95
CA ASP A 87 27.08 25.09 19.91
C ASP A 87 27.25 24.31 21.23
N LYS A 88 26.73 23.08 21.30
CA LYS A 88 26.75 22.23 22.51
C LYS A 88 27.51 20.92 22.26
N ASN A 89 27.85 20.21 23.33
CA ASN A 89 28.48 18.90 23.20
C ASN A 89 27.46 17.89 22.65
N ARG A 90 27.77 17.34 21.47
CA ARG A 90 26.87 16.44 20.73
C ARG A 90 26.63 15.12 21.49
N ALA A 91 27.56 14.73 22.36
CA ALA A 91 27.45 13.51 23.16
C ALA A 91 26.25 13.53 24.11
N ASP A 92 25.88 14.71 24.62
CA ASP A 92 24.80 14.87 25.61
C ASP A 92 23.41 14.64 25.02
N PHE A 93 23.30 14.71 23.69
CA PHE A 93 22.04 14.55 22.96
C PHE A 93 21.93 13.20 22.27
N LEU A 94 22.92 12.30 22.42
CA LEU A 94 22.92 11.00 21.75
C LEU A 94 21.76 10.13 22.25
N VAL A 95 20.95 9.65 21.33
CA VAL A 95 19.96 8.60 21.56
C VAL A 95 20.53 7.32 20.93
N GLY A 96 21.01 6.42 21.77
CA GLY A 96 21.41 5.06 21.38
C GLY A 96 20.80 4.06 22.37
N ALA A 97 20.22 2.94 21.95
CA ALA A 97 20.31 2.24 20.67
C ALA A 97 18.96 2.11 19.95
#